data_AF-E6R407-F1
#
_entry.id   AF-E6R407-F1
#
_cell.length_a   1.000
_cell.length_b   1.000
_cell.length_c   1.000
_cell.angle_alpha   90.00
_cell.angle_beta   90.00
_cell.angle_gamma   90.00
#
_symmetry.space_group_name_H-M   'P 1'
#
loop_
_entity.id
_entity.type
_entity.pdbx_description
1 polymer ?
#
loop_
_entity_poly.entity_id
_entity_poly.type
_entity_poly.pdbx_seq_one_letter_code
_entity_poly.pdbx_strand_id
1 'polypeptide(L)'
;MVTAVAPENLKEWHTPSTRPDVIHELIHGVDRYNPSNLPFMEDYLASELKEGQYDLFANLAILKLYQFNPQHSNPDVIINILIKALSATVSGPDFNLCLEMLREPSAILHDIESADEALVIVMPYLQKLHELSRTCQFTKFWQEINSDSEAAKILRTRYLSQHASPLDDFRFIFSASIASCFRRISLSQLSRWLDLSSDKVAEWCSKIEWRVEGQDAVIPNNGQNDVKAGVVKENVQLGQLTKLVAAAGY
;
A
#
# COMPACT_ATOMS: atom_id res chain seq x y z
N MET A 1 10.08 -10.05 9.49
CA MET A 1 9.61 -9.18 10.59
C MET A 1 8.56 -8.22 10.08
N VAL A 2 7.32 -8.24 10.61
CA VAL A 2 6.41 -7.09 10.40
C VAL A 2 6.92 -5.95 11.26
N THR A 3 7.59 -4.98 10.65
CA THR A 3 7.97 -3.74 11.32
C THR A 3 6.82 -2.75 11.16
N ALA A 4 6.23 -2.32 12.27
CA ALA A 4 5.25 -1.22 12.27
C ALA A 4 5.85 0.12 11.83
N VAL A 5 7.17 0.24 11.95
CA VAL A 5 7.91 1.40 11.49
C VAL A 5 8.05 1.28 9.98
N ALA A 6 7.53 2.27 9.26
CA ALA A 6 7.86 2.44 7.86
C ALA A 6 9.40 2.49 7.75
N PRO A 7 10.02 1.74 6.82
CA PRO A 7 11.47 1.73 6.72
C PRO A 7 11.99 3.17 6.61
N GLU A 8 12.90 3.56 7.52
CA GLU A 8 13.49 4.92 7.51
C GLU A 8 14.22 5.20 6.19
N ASN A 9 14.58 4.13 5.47
CA ASN A 9 15.23 4.18 4.18
C ASN A 9 14.22 4.02 3.04
N LEU A 10 13.92 5.14 2.36
CA LEU A 10 13.07 5.17 1.15
C LEU A 10 13.76 4.56 -0.09
N LYS A 11 14.97 4.01 0.03
CA LYS A 11 15.67 3.40 -1.12
C LYS A 11 14.88 2.25 -1.72
N GLU A 12 14.29 1.37 -0.91
CA GLU A 12 13.47 0.27 -1.42
C GLU A 12 12.18 0.79 -2.09
N TRP A 13 11.62 1.88 -1.57
CA TRP A 13 10.46 2.55 -2.16
C TRP A 13 10.78 3.23 -3.50
N HIS A 14 11.98 3.80 -3.66
CA HIS A 14 12.41 4.47 -4.89
C HIS A 14 13.02 3.52 -5.93
N THR A 15 13.77 2.53 -5.46
CA THR A 15 14.55 1.59 -6.28
C THR A 15 14.51 0.22 -5.59
N PRO A 16 13.41 -0.54 -5.77
CA PRO A 16 13.29 -1.87 -5.22
C PRO A 16 14.39 -2.76 -5.81
N SER A 17 14.96 -3.64 -4.99
CA SER A 17 16.05 -4.53 -5.38
C SER A 17 15.67 -5.53 -6.46
N THR A 18 14.36 -5.73 -6.66
CA THR A 18 13.79 -6.63 -7.67
C THR A 18 13.61 -5.98 -9.03
N ARG A 19 13.77 -4.66 -9.16
CA ARG A 19 13.67 -3.95 -10.43
C ARG A 19 14.85 -4.33 -11.35
N PRO A 20 14.60 -4.88 -12.55
CA PRO A 20 15.64 -5.12 -13.54
C PRO A 20 16.27 -3.80 -14.03
N ASP A 21 17.56 -3.81 -14.36
CA ASP A 21 18.28 -2.63 -14.87
C ASP A 21 17.60 -2.02 -16.10
N VAL A 22 17.04 -2.86 -16.99
CA VAL A 22 16.30 -2.42 -18.18
C VAL A 22 15.08 -1.58 -17.82
N ILE A 23 14.32 -2.00 -16.80
CA ILE A 23 13.15 -1.25 -16.30
C ILE A 23 13.64 0.03 -15.62
N HIS A 24 14.73 -0.02 -14.87
CA HIS A 24 15.32 1.14 -14.22
C HIS A 24 15.72 2.23 -15.22
N GLU A 25 16.45 1.88 -16.27
CA GLU A 25 16.84 2.81 -17.33
C GLU A 25 15.61 3.36 -18.06
N LEU A 26 14.61 2.51 -18.33
CA LEU A 26 13.40 2.89 -19.02
C LEU A 26 12.58 3.95 -18.27
N ILE A 27 12.33 3.77 -16.97
CA ILE A 27 11.51 4.70 -16.18
C ILE A 27 12.23 6.00 -15.80
N HIS A 28 13.57 5.98 -15.74
CA HIS A 28 14.38 7.17 -15.45
C HIS A 28 14.83 7.91 -16.73
N GLY A 29 14.78 7.25 -17.87
CA GLY A 29 15.10 7.79 -19.18
C GLY A 29 13.95 8.54 -19.86
N VAL A 30 14.21 8.97 -21.09
CA VAL A 30 13.20 9.60 -21.96
C VAL A 30 12.17 8.60 -22.49
N ASP A 31 12.56 7.32 -22.57
CA ASP A 31 11.76 6.22 -23.08
C ASP A 31 10.52 5.89 -22.24
N ARG A 32 10.45 6.40 -21.01
CA ARG A 32 9.25 6.32 -20.15
C ARG A 32 8.00 6.97 -20.75
N TYR A 33 8.16 7.81 -21.77
CA TYR A 33 7.05 8.49 -22.45
C TYR A 33 6.74 7.88 -23.82
N ASN A 34 7.47 6.85 -24.23
CA ASN A 34 7.24 6.18 -25.51
C ASN A 34 6.14 5.11 -25.36
N PRO A 35 4.98 5.25 -26.03
CA PRO A 35 3.89 4.27 -25.92
C PRO A 35 4.28 2.88 -26.45
N SER A 36 5.31 2.78 -27.29
CA SER A 36 5.80 1.48 -27.80
C SER A 36 6.35 0.57 -26.68
N ASN A 37 6.74 1.15 -25.55
CA ASN A 37 7.26 0.43 -24.39
C ASN A 37 6.17 -0.06 -23.44
N LEU A 38 4.91 0.36 -23.66
CA LEU A 38 3.80 0.02 -22.77
C LEU A 38 3.60 -1.49 -22.60
N PRO A 39 3.61 -2.34 -23.65
CA PRO A 39 3.46 -3.79 -23.48
C PRO A 39 4.55 -4.40 -22.58
N PHE A 40 5.78 -3.91 -22.71
CA PHE A 40 6.90 -4.38 -21.88
C PHE A 40 6.72 -4.00 -20.39
N MET A 41 6.16 -2.82 -20.12
CA MET A 41 5.85 -2.40 -18.76
C MET A 41 4.65 -3.15 -18.17
N GLU A 42 3.64 -3.47 -18.98
CA GLU A 42 2.50 -4.31 -18.58
C GLU A 42 2.94 -5.75 -18.27
N ASP A 43 3.86 -6.30 -19.06
CA ASP A 43 4.47 -7.61 -18.80
C ASP A 43 5.28 -7.60 -17.49
N TYR A 44 6.01 -6.52 -17.21
CA TYR A 44 6.69 -6.34 -15.93
C TYR A 44 5.69 -6.32 -14.77
N LEU A 45 4.59 -5.55 -14.87
CA LEU A 45 3.53 -5.60 -13.86
C LEU A 45 2.99 -7.02 -13.69
N ALA A 46 2.74 -7.77 -14.77
CA ALA A 46 2.27 -9.14 -14.69
C ALA A 46 3.26 -10.07 -13.94
N SER A 47 4.56 -9.81 -14.02
CA SER A 47 5.56 -10.50 -13.20
C SER A 47 5.48 -10.09 -11.72
N GLU A 48 5.29 -8.80 -11.43
CA GLU A 48 5.10 -8.29 -10.06
C GLU A 48 3.88 -8.92 -9.38
N LEU A 49 2.78 -9.10 -10.12
CA LEU A 49 1.57 -9.76 -9.62
C LEU A 49 1.82 -11.22 -9.20
N LYS A 50 2.57 -11.96 -10.02
CA LYS A 50 2.88 -13.39 -9.79
C LYS A 50 3.92 -13.62 -8.70
N GLU A 51 4.90 -12.73 -8.60
CA GLU A 51 6.01 -12.84 -7.65
C GLU A 51 5.75 -12.12 -6.33
N GLY A 52 4.65 -11.36 -6.22
CA GLY A 52 4.31 -10.57 -5.05
C GLY A 52 5.18 -9.32 -4.86
N GLN A 53 5.93 -8.92 -5.89
CA GLN A 53 6.81 -7.74 -5.84
C GLN A 53 6.02 -6.44 -6.01
N TYR A 54 6.57 -5.32 -5.56
CA TYR A 54 5.91 -4.02 -5.67
C TYR A 54 6.89 -2.91 -6.03
N ASP A 55 6.60 -2.25 -7.15
CA ASP A 55 7.33 -1.10 -7.66
C ASP A 55 6.39 0.06 -7.98
N LEU A 56 6.27 1.02 -7.05
CA LEU A 56 5.42 2.19 -7.24
C LEU A 56 5.80 3.01 -8.49
N PHE A 57 7.10 3.20 -8.76
CA PHE A 57 7.53 4.08 -9.85
C PHE A 57 7.27 3.48 -11.22
N ALA A 58 7.43 2.16 -11.37
CA ALA A 58 7.03 1.47 -12.59
C ALA A 58 5.50 1.58 -12.80
N ASN A 59 4.73 1.36 -11.75
CA ASN A 59 3.27 1.50 -11.76
C ASN A 59 2.82 2.92 -12.15
N LEU A 60 3.40 3.95 -11.53
CA LEU A 60 3.11 5.35 -11.86
C LEU A 60 3.52 5.70 -13.30
N ALA A 61 4.60 5.12 -13.82
CA ALA A 61 5.02 5.34 -15.19
C ALA A 61 4.02 4.74 -16.20
N ILE A 62 3.45 3.55 -15.93
CA ILE A 62 2.35 2.98 -16.73
C ILE A 62 1.13 3.92 -16.71
N LEU A 63 0.69 4.34 -15.52
CA LEU A 63 -0.45 5.25 -15.39
C LEU A 63 -0.20 6.59 -16.09
N LYS A 64 1.04 7.09 -16.07
CA LYS A 64 1.43 8.32 -16.76
C LYS A 64 1.36 8.16 -18.28
N LEU A 65 1.76 7.01 -18.82
CA LEU A 65 1.63 6.70 -20.24
C LEU A 65 0.16 6.67 -20.67
N TYR A 66 -0.72 6.07 -19.87
CA TYR A 66 -2.17 6.11 -20.11
C TYR A 66 -2.74 7.54 -20.04
N GLN A 67 -2.24 8.36 -19.11
CA GLN A 67 -2.65 9.76 -19.01
C GLN A 67 -2.29 10.55 -20.29
N PHE A 68 -1.14 10.28 -20.90
CA PHE A 68 -0.70 10.93 -22.13
C PHE A 68 -1.30 10.31 -23.40
N ASN A 69 -1.65 9.03 -23.34
CA ASN A 69 -2.19 8.28 -24.48
C ASN A 69 -3.47 7.54 -24.07
N PRO A 70 -4.59 8.26 -23.91
CA PRO A 70 -5.88 7.69 -23.51
C PRO A 70 -6.29 6.41 -24.26
N GLN A 71 -6.05 6.38 -25.57
CA GLN A 71 -6.42 5.29 -26.48
C GLN A 71 -5.70 3.96 -26.19
N HIS A 72 -4.60 4.00 -25.44
CA HIS A 72 -3.84 2.81 -25.04
C HIS A 72 -4.14 2.36 -23.61
N SER A 73 -5.12 2.98 -22.94
CA SER A 73 -5.45 2.65 -21.55
C SER A 73 -6.00 1.23 -21.44
N ASN A 74 -5.52 0.47 -20.46
CA ASN A 74 -6.05 -0.84 -20.12
C ASN A 74 -6.74 -0.81 -18.73
N PRO A 75 -8.08 -0.93 -18.66
CA PRO A 75 -8.81 -0.93 -17.40
C PRO A 75 -8.36 -2.01 -16.41
N ASP A 76 -8.01 -3.20 -16.90
CA ASP A 76 -7.56 -4.30 -16.05
C ASP A 76 -6.23 -3.98 -15.36
N VAL A 77 -5.29 -3.40 -16.12
CA VAL A 77 -3.98 -2.98 -15.62
C VAL A 77 -4.15 -1.90 -14.56
N ILE A 78 -5.01 -0.91 -14.81
CA ILE A 78 -5.31 0.16 -13.84
C ILE A 78 -5.81 -0.44 -12.52
N ILE A 79 -6.76 -1.37 -12.56
CA ILE A 79 -7.31 -2.01 -11.36
C ILE A 79 -6.23 -2.80 -10.62
N ASN A 80 -5.40 -3.56 -11.33
CA ASN A 80 -4.29 -4.31 -10.74
C ASN A 80 -3.27 -3.40 -10.04
N ILE A 81 -2.92 -2.26 -10.66
CA ILE A 81 -2.05 -1.25 -10.05
C ILE A 81 -2.67 -0.69 -8.76
N LEU A 82 -3.96 -0.36 -8.77
CA LEU A 82 -4.66 0.14 -7.59
C LEU A 82 -4.70 -0.89 -6.46
N ILE A 83 -4.88 -2.18 -6.77
CA ILE A 83 -4.83 -3.27 -5.78
C ILE A 83 -3.42 -3.41 -5.20
N LYS A 84 -2.38 -3.36 -6.04
CA LYS A 84 -0.98 -3.39 -5.59
C LYS A 84 -0.66 -2.23 -4.65
N ALA A 85 -1.07 -1.01 -5.01
CA ALA A 85 -0.88 0.15 -4.17
C ALA A 85 -1.64 0.05 -2.83
N LEU A 86 -2.88 -0.47 -2.88
CA LEU A 86 -3.71 -0.69 -1.69
C LEU A 86 -3.13 -1.76 -0.74
N SER A 87 -2.53 -2.81 -1.29
CA SER A 87 -1.97 -3.94 -0.53
C SER A 87 -0.53 -3.73 -0.07
N ALA A 88 0.20 -2.79 -0.67
CA ALA A 88 1.57 -2.48 -0.29
C ALA A 88 1.68 -1.61 0.96
N THR A 89 0.81 -0.62 1.14
CA THR A 89 0.89 0.33 2.26
C THR A 89 -0.46 0.93 2.65
N VAL A 90 -0.68 1.12 3.96
CA VAL A 90 -1.88 1.76 4.51
C VAL A 90 -1.64 3.23 4.88
N SER A 91 -0.39 3.57 5.21
CA SER A 91 0.00 4.92 5.64
C SER A 91 0.73 5.72 4.55
N GLY A 92 1.10 5.07 3.45
CA GLY A 92 1.78 5.70 2.32
C GLY A 92 0.85 6.49 1.40
N PRO A 93 1.38 7.42 0.61
CA PRO A 93 0.61 8.19 -0.36
C PRO A 93 0.28 7.40 -1.63
N ASP A 94 0.85 6.22 -1.80
CA ASP A 94 0.91 5.41 -3.02
C ASP A 94 -0.45 5.24 -3.72
N PHE A 95 -1.48 4.80 -2.99
CA PHE A 95 -2.82 4.61 -3.55
C PHE A 95 -3.42 5.92 -4.08
N ASN A 96 -3.29 7.02 -3.31
CA ASN A 96 -3.76 8.32 -3.73
C ASN A 96 -2.94 8.87 -4.91
N LEU A 97 -1.62 8.65 -4.95
CA LEU A 97 -0.78 9.03 -6.08
C LEU A 97 -1.23 8.32 -7.37
N CYS A 98 -1.55 7.04 -7.30
CA CYS A 98 -2.10 6.30 -8.43
C CYS A 98 -3.45 6.87 -8.89
N LEU A 99 -4.35 7.21 -7.95
CA LEU A 99 -5.63 7.82 -8.29
C LEU A 99 -5.50 9.19 -8.97
N GLU A 100 -4.61 10.05 -8.50
CA GLU A 100 -4.40 11.39 -9.08
C GLU A 100 -3.81 11.35 -10.50
N MET A 101 -3.23 10.22 -10.93
CA MET A 101 -2.79 10.03 -12.31
C MET A 101 -3.92 9.66 -13.27
N LEU A 102 -5.07 9.21 -12.74
CA LEU A 102 -6.20 8.75 -13.51
C LEU A 102 -7.21 9.87 -13.77
N ARG A 103 -7.92 9.75 -14.90
CA ARG A 103 -9.13 10.53 -15.16
C ARG A 103 -10.35 9.76 -14.66
N GLU A 104 -11.51 10.39 -14.72
CA GLU A 104 -12.79 9.73 -14.42
C GLU A 104 -12.91 8.39 -15.18
N PRO A 105 -13.30 7.28 -14.50
CA PRO A 105 -13.42 5.96 -15.12
C PRO A 105 -14.23 5.94 -16.41
N SER A 106 -15.34 6.67 -16.44
CA SER A 106 -16.21 6.77 -17.62
C SER A 106 -15.53 7.42 -18.82
N ALA A 107 -14.67 8.42 -18.58
CA ALA A 107 -13.89 9.07 -19.64
C ALA A 107 -12.82 8.12 -20.19
N ILE A 108 -12.16 7.34 -19.34
CA ILE A 108 -11.18 6.33 -19.77
C ILE A 108 -11.87 5.28 -20.66
N LEU A 109 -13.01 4.73 -20.23
CA LEU A 109 -13.75 3.73 -21.00
C LEU A 109 -14.27 4.27 -22.34
N HIS A 110 -14.72 5.54 -22.36
CA HIS A 110 -15.12 6.22 -23.58
C HIS A 110 -13.97 6.33 -24.58
N ASP A 111 -12.78 6.74 -24.14
CA ASP A 111 -11.62 6.97 -25.03
C ASP A 111 -11.08 5.67 -25.67
N ILE A 112 -11.34 4.51 -25.06
CA ILE A 112 -10.96 3.19 -25.58
C ILE A 112 -12.14 2.41 -26.18
N GLU A 113 -13.32 3.03 -26.26
CA GLU A 113 -14.57 2.42 -26.75
C GLU A 113 -14.90 1.07 -26.08
N SER A 114 -14.60 0.94 -24.78
CA SER A 114 -14.83 -0.30 -24.03
C SER A 114 -16.23 -0.34 -23.41
N ALA A 115 -16.91 -1.47 -23.57
CA ALA A 115 -18.19 -1.76 -22.90
C ALA A 115 -18.02 -2.40 -21.51
N ASP A 116 -16.78 -2.67 -21.08
CA ASP A 116 -16.50 -3.28 -19.78
C ASP A 116 -16.53 -2.26 -18.65
N GLU A 117 -17.62 -2.25 -17.88
CA GLU A 117 -17.84 -1.34 -16.76
C GLU A 117 -17.08 -1.70 -15.49
N ALA A 118 -16.22 -2.74 -15.50
CA ALA A 118 -15.50 -3.19 -14.30
C ALA A 118 -14.72 -2.06 -13.62
N LEU A 119 -14.09 -1.15 -14.37
CA LEU A 119 -13.37 0.00 -13.80
C LEU A 119 -14.29 0.97 -13.06
N VAL A 120 -15.47 1.26 -13.62
CA VAL A 120 -16.48 2.14 -13.02
C VAL A 120 -17.02 1.53 -11.73
N ILE A 121 -17.21 0.20 -11.69
CA ILE A 121 -17.74 -0.52 -10.54
C ILE A 121 -16.67 -0.69 -9.44
N VAL A 122 -15.45 -1.07 -9.82
CA VAL A 122 -14.39 -1.47 -8.88
C VAL A 122 -13.62 -0.27 -8.32
N MET A 123 -13.42 0.81 -9.07
CA MET A 123 -12.62 1.94 -8.57
C MET A 123 -13.21 2.60 -7.31
N PRO A 124 -14.50 2.97 -7.24
CA PRO A 124 -15.08 3.54 -6.01
C PRO A 124 -15.05 2.54 -4.84
N TYR A 125 -15.15 1.25 -5.16
CA TYR A 125 -15.07 0.19 -4.18
C TYR A 125 -13.65 0.07 -3.59
N LEU A 126 -12.60 0.14 -4.41
CA LEU A 126 -11.21 0.19 -3.95
C LEU A 126 -10.94 1.43 -3.09
N GLN A 127 -11.48 2.59 -3.45
CA GLN A 127 -11.40 3.81 -2.62
C GLN A 127 -12.05 3.61 -1.24
N LYS A 128 -13.20 2.94 -1.19
CA LYS A 128 -13.85 2.58 0.09
C LYS A 128 -12.97 1.63 0.91
N LEU A 129 -12.38 0.61 0.28
CA LEU A 129 -11.47 -0.32 0.96
C LEU A 129 -10.20 0.38 1.48
N HIS A 130 -9.65 1.32 0.72
CA HIS A 130 -8.55 2.19 1.13
C HIS A 130 -8.92 2.99 2.38
N GLU A 131 -10.08 3.64 2.39
CA GLU A 131 -10.53 4.41 3.54
C GLU A 131 -10.73 3.56 4.80
N LEU A 132 -11.31 2.35 4.65
CA LEU A 132 -11.46 1.42 5.76
C LEU A 132 -10.12 0.94 6.32
N SER A 133 -9.15 0.69 5.44
CA SER A 133 -7.78 0.30 5.82
C SER A 133 -7.09 1.43 6.59
N ARG A 134 -7.13 2.65 6.03
CA ARG A 134 -6.52 3.86 6.60
C ARG A 134 -7.11 4.24 7.95
N THR A 135 -8.42 4.05 8.13
CA THR A 135 -9.12 4.29 9.40
C THR A 135 -9.08 3.10 10.36
N CYS A 136 -8.28 2.06 10.05
CA CYS A 136 -8.12 0.85 10.86
C CYS A 136 -9.44 0.10 11.15
N GLN A 137 -10.43 0.21 10.27
CA GLN A 137 -11.72 -0.48 10.38
C GLN A 137 -11.65 -1.89 9.76
N PHE A 138 -10.68 -2.70 10.19
CA PHE A 138 -10.34 -3.98 9.55
C PHE A 138 -11.51 -4.97 9.47
N THR A 139 -12.34 -5.09 10.51
CA THR A 139 -13.52 -5.98 10.47
C THR A 139 -14.50 -5.57 9.37
N LYS A 140 -14.70 -4.25 9.14
CA LYS A 140 -15.56 -3.78 8.05
C LYS A 140 -14.92 -4.02 6.69
N PHE A 141 -13.59 -3.83 6.57
CA PHE A 141 -12.86 -4.15 5.35
C PHE A 141 -13.11 -5.59 4.90
N TRP A 142 -12.97 -6.56 5.81
CA TRP A 142 -13.22 -7.97 5.50
C TRP A 142 -14.68 -8.27 5.19
N GLN A 143 -15.63 -7.61 5.87
CA GLN A 143 -17.04 -7.73 5.54
C GLN A 143 -17.34 -7.24 4.12
N GLU A 144 -16.73 -6.13 3.70
CA GLU A 144 -16.90 -5.61 2.35
C GLU A 144 -16.30 -6.57 1.31
N ILE A 145 -15.06 -7.04 1.49
CA ILE A 145 -14.37 -7.91 0.52
C ILE A 145 -15.05 -9.28 0.39
N ASN A 146 -15.58 -9.82 1.49
CA ASN A 146 -16.30 -11.09 1.53
C ASN A 146 -17.79 -10.96 1.18
N SER A 147 -18.29 -9.75 0.91
CA SER A 147 -19.69 -9.52 0.56
C SER A 147 -20.05 -10.09 -0.81
N ASP A 148 -21.36 -10.25 -1.04
CA ASP A 148 -21.93 -10.66 -2.32
C ASP A 148 -22.23 -9.48 -3.28
N SER A 149 -21.71 -8.29 -2.97
CA SER A 149 -21.81 -7.14 -3.87
C SER A 149 -21.09 -7.41 -5.19
N GLU A 150 -21.57 -6.79 -6.27
CA GLU A 150 -21.01 -6.99 -7.61
C GLU A 150 -19.52 -6.63 -7.67
N ALA A 151 -19.16 -5.47 -7.10
CA ALA A 151 -17.77 -5.03 -7.03
C ALA A 151 -16.88 -6.03 -6.27
N ALA A 152 -17.35 -6.59 -5.14
CA ALA A 152 -16.60 -7.58 -4.38
C ALA A 152 -16.42 -8.90 -5.15
N LYS A 153 -17.45 -9.34 -5.90
CA LYS A 153 -17.35 -10.53 -6.75
C LYS A 153 -16.34 -10.33 -7.86
N ILE A 154 -16.47 -9.24 -8.63
CA ILE A 154 -15.53 -8.87 -9.69
C ILE A 154 -14.10 -8.82 -9.15
N LEU A 155 -13.88 -8.10 -8.04
CA LEU A 155 -12.56 -7.97 -7.42
C LEU A 155 -11.98 -9.34 -7.08
N ARG A 156 -12.74 -10.20 -6.38
CA ARG A 156 -12.27 -11.53 -5.94
C ARG A 156 -12.01 -12.48 -7.09
N THR A 157 -12.91 -12.57 -8.08
CA THR A 157 -12.85 -13.60 -9.12
C THR A 157 -11.90 -13.22 -10.24
N ARG A 158 -11.92 -11.95 -10.68
CA ARG A 158 -11.14 -11.49 -11.84
C ARG A 158 -9.76 -11.01 -11.45
N TYR A 159 -9.63 -10.25 -10.35
CA TYR A 159 -8.40 -9.52 -10.06
C TYR A 159 -7.56 -10.16 -8.97
N LEU A 160 -8.10 -10.40 -7.77
CA LEU A 160 -7.32 -10.96 -6.65
C LEU A 160 -6.71 -12.34 -6.98
N SER A 161 -7.35 -13.14 -7.82
CA SER A 161 -6.82 -14.42 -8.28
C SER A 161 -5.53 -14.32 -9.10
N GLN A 162 -5.20 -13.14 -9.64
CA GLN A 162 -3.98 -12.88 -10.41
C GLN A 162 -2.78 -12.56 -9.51
N HIS A 163 -3.03 -12.19 -8.25
CA HIS A 163 -2.00 -11.77 -7.29
C HIS A 163 -1.52 -12.98 -6.48
N ALA A 164 -0.23 -13.04 -6.18
CA ALA A 164 0.37 -14.18 -5.49
C ALA A 164 -0.29 -14.52 -4.14
N SER A 165 -0.52 -13.52 -3.29
CA SER A 165 -1.09 -13.72 -1.94
C SER A 165 -1.80 -12.46 -1.41
N PRO A 166 -2.79 -11.89 -2.13
CA PRO A 166 -3.31 -10.55 -1.84
C PRO A 166 -3.98 -10.42 -0.47
N LEU A 167 -4.65 -11.48 0.02
CA LEU A 167 -5.26 -11.44 1.35
C LEU A 167 -4.21 -11.44 2.46
N ASP A 168 -3.09 -12.11 2.25
CA ASP A 168 -1.98 -12.10 3.20
C ASP A 168 -1.27 -10.75 3.19
N ASP A 169 -1.15 -10.10 2.03
CA ASP A 169 -0.61 -8.74 1.93
C ASP A 169 -1.47 -7.75 2.75
N PHE A 170 -2.80 -7.81 2.64
CA PHE A 170 -3.70 -7.03 3.51
C PHE A 170 -3.55 -7.37 5.00
N ARG A 171 -3.40 -8.64 5.35
CA ARG A 171 -3.16 -9.02 6.76
C ARG A 171 -1.82 -8.52 7.26
N PHE A 172 -0.79 -8.46 6.41
CA PHE A 172 0.53 -7.96 6.77
C PHE A 172 0.47 -6.48 7.10
N ILE A 173 -0.14 -5.66 6.23
CA ILE A 173 -0.27 -4.22 6.46
C ILE A 173 -1.17 -3.92 7.69
N PHE A 174 -2.24 -4.69 7.91
CA PHE A 174 -3.06 -4.54 9.13
C PHE A 174 -2.28 -4.93 10.37
N SER A 175 -1.47 -5.98 10.30
CA SER A 175 -0.56 -6.37 11.39
C SER A 175 0.44 -5.26 11.69
N ALA A 176 0.97 -4.57 10.67
CA ALA A 176 1.86 -3.43 10.85
C ALA A 176 1.15 -2.26 11.56
N SER A 177 -0.08 -1.92 11.17
CA SER A 177 -0.91 -0.91 11.84
C SER A 177 -1.27 -1.28 13.28
N ILE A 178 -1.43 -2.57 13.58
CA ILE A 178 -1.64 -3.03 14.96
C ILE A 178 -0.32 -2.91 15.75
N ALA A 179 0.80 -3.29 15.16
CA ALA A 179 2.08 -3.24 15.87
C ALA A 179 2.52 -1.82 16.24
N SER A 180 2.06 -0.76 15.56
CA SER A 180 2.40 0.62 15.93
C SER A 180 1.72 1.07 17.22
N CYS A 181 0.57 0.48 17.57
CA CYS A 181 -0.27 0.93 18.69
C CYS A 181 -0.30 -0.06 19.86
N PHE A 182 0.09 -1.32 19.66
CA PHE A 182 -0.07 -2.39 20.64
C PHE A 182 1.27 -3.05 21.00
N ARG A 183 1.38 -3.48 22.27
CA ARG A 183 2.45 -4.36 22.78
C ARG A 183 1.94 -5.77 23.10
N ARG A 184 0.66 -5.88 23.45
CA ARG A 184 -0.06 -7.14 23.65
C ARG A 184 -1.47 -7.01 23.09
N ILE A 185 -1.97 -8.08 22.50
CA ILE A 185 -3.33 -8.18 21.97
C ILE A 185 -3.84 -9.61 22.11
N SER A 186 -5.11 -9.79 22.45
CA SER A 186 -5.67 -11.14 22.54
C SER A 186 -5.75 -11.81 21.16
N LEU A 187 -5.54 -13.12 21.12
CA LEU A 187 -5.64 -13.91 19.88
C LEU A 187 -7.05 -13.85 19.29
N SER A 188 -8.09 -13.72 20.13
CA SER A 188 -9.47 -13.56 19.70
C SER A 188 -9.72 -12.25 18.96
N GLN A 189 -9.11 -11.15 19.42
CA GLN A 189 -9.21 -9.86 18.76
C GLN A 189 -8.43 -9.88 17.43
N LEU A 190 -7.25 -10.49 17.43
CA LEU A 190 -6.40 -10.62 16.26
C LEU A 190 -7.05 -11.49 15.16
N SER A 191 -7.67 -12.61 15.55
CA SER A 191 -8.50 -13.45 14.68
C SER A 191 -9.55 -12.62 13.93
N ARG A 192 -10.29 -11.77 14.67
CA ARG A 192 -11.36 -10.93 14.11
C ARG A 192 -10.83 -9.81 13.21
N TRP A 193 -9.70 -9.20 13.54
CA TRP A 193 -9.13 -8.11 12.75
C TRP A 193 -8.42 -8.57 11.49
N LEU A 194 -7.85 -9.77 11.49
CA LEU A 194 -7.16 -10.34 10.33
C LEU A 194 -8.04 -11.29 9.51
N ASP A 195 -9.29 -11.51 9.91
CA ASP A 195 -10.20 -12.48 9.28
C ASP A 195 -9.53 -13.86 9.12
N LEU A 196 -9.00 -14.34 10.25
CA LEU A 196 -8.34 -15.63 10.37
C LEU A 196 -9.12 -16.52 11.34
N SER A 197 -9.23 -17.80 11.02
CA SER A 197 -9.74 -18.79 11.96
C SER A 197 -8.81 -18.91 13.17
N SER A 198 -9.37 -19.26 14.33
CA SER A 198 -8.64 -19.24 15.61
C SER A 198 -7.41 -20.14 15.64
N ASP A 199 -7.41 -21.23 14.88
CA ASP A 199 -6.31 -22.18 14.70
C ASP A 199 -5.13 -21.60 13.90
N LYS A 200 -5.38 -20.63 13.01
CA LYS A 200 -4.36 -20.04 12.13
C LYS A 200 -3.69 -18.79 12.70
N VAL A 201 -4.23 -18.20 13.76
CA VAL A 201 -3.70 -16.95 14.33
C VAL A 201 -2.28 -17.14 14.89
N ALA A 202 -2.01 -18.27 15.55
CA ALA A 202 -0.70 -18.55 16.12
C ALA A 202 0.37 -18.75 15.03
N GLU A 203 0.00 -19.41 13.93
CA GLU A 203 0.85 -19.55 12.74
C GLU A 203 1.15 -18.17 12.12
N TRP A 204 0.12 -17.33 11.99
CA TRP A 204 0.29 -15.96 11.49
C TRP A 204 1.24 -15.14 12.37
N CYS A 205 1.05 -15.16 13.70
CA CYS A 205 1.96 -14.52 14.65
C CYS A 205 3.41 -14.96 14.43
N SER A 206 3.63 -16.26 14.23
CA SER A 206 4.96 -16.81 13.98
C SER A 206 5.54 -16.31 12.65
N LYS A 207 4.74 -16.26 11.58
CA LYS A 207 5.12 -15.72 10.27
C LYS A 207 5.58 -14.26 10.34
N ILE A 208 4.94 -13.45 11.20
CA ILE A 208 5.25 -12.03 11.36
C ILE A 208 6.23 -11.73 12.51
N GLU A 209 6.79 -12.77 13.14
CA GLU A 209 7.75 -12.72 14.26
C GLU A 209 7.17 -12.11 15.55
N TRP A 210 5.87 -12.27 15.78
CA TRP A 210 5.25 -12.01 17.07
C TRP A 210 5.28 -13.27 17.93
N ARG A 211 5.40 -13.11 19.24
CA ARG A 211 5.38 -14.25 20.18
C ARG A 211 3.97 -14.48 20.68
N VAL A 212 3.61 -15.74 20.95
CA VAL A 212 2.33 -16.08 21.58
C VAL A 212 2.58 -16.51 23.01
N GLU A 213 1.93 -15.85 23.97
CA GLU A 213 1.98 -16.16 25.40
C GLU A 213 0.56 -16.42 25.90
N GLY A 214 0.20 -17.69 26.07
CA GLY A 214 -1.15 -18.08 26.50
C GLY A 214 -2.21 -17.71 25.46
N GLN A 215 -3.04 -16.71 25.77
CA GLN A 215 -4.12 -16.21 24.91
C GLN A 215 -3.81 -14.87 24.24
N ASP A 216 -2.58 -14.38 24.39
CA ASP A 216 -2.15 -13.08 23.87
C ASP A 216 -0.99 -13.22 22.89
N ALA A 217 -1.02 -12.41 21.83
CA ALA A 217 0.12 -12.12 21.00
C ALA A 217 0.93 -10.96 21.61
N VAL A 218 2.24 -11.16 21.74
CA VAL A 218 3.22 -10.20 22.24
C VAL A 218 3.96 -9.61 21.05
N ILE A 219 3.79 -8.30 20.89
CA ILE A 219 4.34 -7.53 19.78
C ILE A 219 5.71 -6.97 20.23
N PRO A 220 6.78 -7.15 19.44
CA PRO A 220 8.08 -6.57 19.73
C PRO A 220 8.02 -5.04 19.83
N ASN A 221 8.88 -4.46 20.67
CA ASN A 221 9.03 -3.00 20.72
C ASN A 221 9.60 -2.51 19.39
N ASN A 222 9.03 -1.42 18.87
CA ASN A 222 9.35 -0.88 17.56
C ASN A 222 9.47 0.65 17.56
N GLY A 223 9.64 1.29 18.72
CA GLY A 223 9.77 2.75 18.80
C GLY A 223 8.46 3.54 18.64
N GLN A 224 7.44 2.99 17.97
CA GLN A 224 6.09 3.58 17.90
C GLN A 224 5.18 3.07 19.02
N ASN A 225 5.24 1.77 19.30
CA ASN A 225 4.54 1.18 20.44
C ASN A 225 5.28 1.39 21.77
N ASP A 226 6.30 2.26 21.79
CA ASP A 226 7.07 2.56 22.99
C ASP A 226 6.46 3.69 23.81
N VAL A 227 6.32 3.44 25.11
CA VAL A 227 5.93 4.48 26.08
C VAL A 227 7.09 5.46 26.24
N LYS A 228 7.04 6.56 25.49
CA LYS A 228 8.01 7.66 25.60
C LYS A 228 7.57 8.60 26.72
N ALA A 229 8.37 8.67 27.79
CA ALA A 229 8.17 9.70 28.80
C ALA A 229 8.45 11.07 28.17
N GLY A 230 7.42 11.88 27.99
CA GLY A 230 7.53 13.24 27.44
C GLY A 230 8.18 14.17 28.46
N VAL A 231 9.52 14.15 28.57
CA VAL A 231 10.24 15.21 29.26
C VAL A 231 10.36 16.37 28.27
N VAL A 232 9.33 17.21 28.21
CA VAL A 232 9.41 18.49 27.50
C VAL A 232 10.29 19.42 28.33
N LYS A 233 11.60 19.33 28.10
CA LYS A 233 12.56 20.31 28.58
C LYS A 233 13.04 21.06 27.35
N GLU A 234 12.59 22.29 27.18
CA GLU A 234 13.12 23.16 26.14
C GLU A 234 14.61 23.37 26.42
N ASN A 235 15.46 22.75 25.60
CA ASN A 235 16.90 22.94 25.64
C ASN A 235 17.25 24.10 24.72
N VAL A 236 17.03 25.32 25.20
CA VAL A 236 17.46 26.54 24.50
C VAL A 236 18.97 26.65 24.65
N GLN A 237 19.70 26.40 23.57
CA GLN A 237 21.15 26.54 23.54
C GLN A 237 21.53 28.01 23.32
N LEU A 238 22.64 28.46 23.91
CA LEU A 238 23.11 29.84 23.76
C LEU A 238 23.30 30.27 22.29
N GLY A 239 23.67 29.33 21.41
CA GLY A 239 23.79 29.56 19.96
C GLY A 239 22.46 29.86 19.25
N GLN A 240 21.32 29.48 19.84
CA GLN A 240 19.99 29.83 19.32
C GLN A 240 19.56 31.25 19.73
N LEU A 241 20.21 31.82 20.75
CA LEU A 241 19.96 33.17 21.26
C LEU A 241 20.91 34.22 20.64
N THR A 242 21.82 33.83 19.75
CA THR A 242 22.85 34.72 19.20
C THR A 242 22.26 35.97 18.55
N LYS A 243 21.09 35.88 17.91
CA LYS A 243 20.39 37.06 17.34
C LYS A 243 19.91 38.05 18.39
N LEU A 244 19.43 37.56 19.55
CA LEU A 244 19.00 38.40 20.68
C LEU A 244 20.20 39.03 21.39
N VAL A 245 21.26 38.25 21.61
CA VAL A 245 22.50 38.73 22.26
C VAL A 245 23.21 39.78 21.38
N ALA A 246 23.25 39.58 20.06
CA ALA A 246 23.83 40.55 19.13
C ALA A 246 23.03 41.86 19.06
N ALA A 247 21.71 41.79 19.17
CA ALA A 247 20.85 42.98 19.19
C ALA A 247 20.95 43.79 20.50
N ALA A 248 21.28 43.13 21.63
CA ALA A 248 21.48 43.78 22.92
C ALA A 248 22.90 44.35 23.13
N GLY A 249 23.82 44.09 22.19
CA GLY A 249 25.21 44.55 22.25
C GLY A 249 25.48 45.88 21.50
N TYR A 250 24.45 46.50 20.92
CA TYR A 250 24.46 47.85 20.36
C TYR A 250 23.74 48.82 21.30
#